data_AF-A0A520G9B4-F1
#
_entry.id   AF-A0A520G9B4-F1
#
_cell.length_a   1.000
_cell.length_b   1.000
_cell.length_c   1.000
_cell.angle_alpha   90.00
_cell.angle_beta   90.00
_cell.angle_gamma   90.00
#
_symmetry.space_group_name_H-M   'P 1'
#
loop_
_entity.id
_entity.type
_entity.pdbx_description
1 polymer ?
#
loop_
_entity_poly.entity_id
_entity_poly.type
_entity_poly.pdbx_seq_one_letter_code
_entity_poly.pdbx_strand_id
1 'polypeptide(L)'
;MLALAIAGCTTTPRPSPPASPPVPTPTAPTVPVTPPPVASLPAPEPSFTLARWSELPGWGSDDAREALGAFRRGCVALASRAPWPPVCTAVAAVPAQATATAARAFFEQWLQPWRVTLREAAGTEIATGLVTGYYEPILRGSRTRTGAFTVPLYGVPDDLVTIDLGELYPALKGERVRGRLVGRKVVPYPDRAGISRGQGPKGRELLWVDSAIDAFFLQIQGSGRVRLPDGQVVRIAYADVNGHPYRAIGRVLVERGLLPLADATAPNIRAWLAAHPQQREEILEANPSVVFFREEPLPDPNVGPKGSLGVPLTAGVLGEHQSIEPAPVRVGDREVDRRTHRQLARIDR
;
A
#
# COMPACT_ATOMS: atom_id res chain seq x y z
N MET A 1 -57.76 -16.82 -95.61
CA MET A 1 -56.34 -16.85 -95.19
C MET A 1 -56.28 -16.24 -93.79
N LEU A 2 -56.67 -16.98 -92.76
CA LEU A 2 -55.83 -17.82 -91.89
C LEU A 2 -54.80 -17.02 -91.07
N ALA A 3 -55.26 -16.48 -89.94
CA ALA A 3 -54.45 -16.30 -88.73
C ALA A 3 -55.40 -16.40 -87.53
N LEU A 4 -55.45 -17.58 -86.93
CA LEU A 4 -56.30 -17.96 -85.80
C LEU A 4 -55.52 -17.68 -84.51
N ALA A 5 -55.96 -16.71 -83.69
CA ALA A 5 -55.35 -16.41 -82.40
C ALA A 5 -56.09 -17.19 -81.29
N ILE A 6 -55.42 -18.16 -80.68
CA ILE A 6 -55.92 -18.91 -79.52
C ILE A 6 -55.30 -18.30 -78.26
N ALA A 7 -56.13 -17.65 -77.43
CA ALA A 7 -55.75 -17.22 -76.09
C ALA A 7 -55.97 -18.39 -75.11
N GLY A 8 -54.89 -18.95 -74.59
CA GLY A 8 -54.91 -19.98 -73.55
C GLY A 8 -54.38 -19.44 -72.22
N CYS A 9 -55.23 -19.38 -71.20
CA CYS A 9 -54.83 -19.13 -69.82
C CYS A 9 -54.09 -20.36 -69.27
N THR A 10 -52.89 -20.18 -68.73
CA THR A 10 -52.29 -21.14 -67.79
C THR A 10 -51.67 -20.42 -66.61
N THR A 11 -51.96 -20.95 -65.42
CA THR A 11 -51.69 -20.39 -64.10
C THR A 11 -50.43 -20.99 -63.50
N THR A 12 -49.46 -20.11 -63.17
CA THR A 12 -48.44 -20.15 -62.09
C THR A 12 -47.45 -21.32 -61.98
N PRO A 13 -46.19 -20.99 -61.64
CA PRO A 13 -45.71 -21.37 -60.31
C PRO A 13 -45.45 -20.17 -59.39
N ARG A 14 -45.82 -20.33 -58.12
CA ARG A 14 -45.51 -19.43 -57.00
C ARG A 14 -43.98 -19.21 -56.93
N PRO A 15 -43.46 -17.96 -56.92
CA PRO A 15 -42.07 -17.72 -56.62
C PRO A 15 -41.77 -18.20 -55.20
N SER A 16 -40.78 -19.09 -55.06
CA SER A 16 -40.25 -19.52 -53.77
C SER A 16 -39.83 -18.29 -52.95
N PRO A 17 -40.10 -18.26 -51.63
CA PRO A 17 -39.59 -17.19 -50.78
C PRO A 17 -38.06 -17.16 -50.89
N PRO A 18 -37.44 -15.96 -50.87
CA PRO A 18 -35.99 -15.84 -50.95
C PRO A 18 -35.34 -16.68 -49.84
N ALA A 19 -34.35 -17.48 -50.21
CA ALA A 19 -33.57 -18.29 -49.29
C ALA A 19 -33.07 -17.40 -48.14
N SER A 20 -33.36 -17.80 -46.91
CA SER A 20 -32.81 -17.15 -45.72
C SER A 20 -31.28 -17.16 -45.84
N PRO A 21 -30.59 -16.06 -45.48
CA PRO A 21 -29.14 -16.06 -45.43
C PRO A 21 -28.67 -17.20 -44.51
N PRO A 22 -27.53 -17.85 -44.83
CA PRO A 22 -27.00 -18.92 -43.99
C PRO A 22 -26.85 -18.38 -42.57
N VAL A 23 -27.48 -19.06 -41.61
CA VAL A 23 -27.27 -18.80 -40.19
C VAL A 23 -25.76 -18.92 -39.95
N PRO A 24 -25.09 -17.89 -39.42
CA PRO A 24 -23.68 -18.02 -39.07
C PRO A 24 -23.57 -19.18 -38.09
N THR A 25 -22.81 -20.20 -38.47
CA THR A 25 -22.44 -21.30 -37.59
C THR A 25 -21.90 -20.68 -36.30
N PRO A 26 -22.37 -21.07 -35.10
CA PRO A 26 -21.80 -20.59 -33.87
C PRO A 26 -20.32 -20.96 -33.87
N THR A 27 -19.44 -19.96 -34.04
CA THR A 27 -18.02 -20.13 -33.81
C THR A 27 -17.89 -20.64 -32.38
N ALA A 28 -17.36 -21.86 -32.23
CA ALA A 28 -17.08 -22.41 -30.91
C ALA A 28 -16.34 -21.35 -30.08
N PRO A 29 -16.70 -21.13 -28.81
CA PRO A 29 -16.03 -20.14 -27.98
C PRO A 29 -14.53 -20.45 -28.00
N THR A 30 -13.75 -19.52 -28.54
CA THR A 30 -12.30 -19.54 -28.46
C THR A 30 -11.98 -19.63 -26.98
N VAL A 31 -11.49 -20.79 -26.53
CA VAL A 31 -10.97 -20.95 -25.19
C VAL A 31 -9.98 -19.80 -24.98
N PRO A 32 -10.12 -18.97 -23.94
CA PRO A 32 -9.16 -17.92 -23.67
C PRO A 32 -7.80 -18.58 -23.55
N VAL A 33 -6.92 -18.35 -24.52
CA VAL A 33 -5.51 -18.74 -24.41
C VAL A 33 -5.01 -17.99 -23.19
N THR A 34 -4.86 -18.74 -22.09
CA THR A 34 -4.28 -18.19 -20.88
C THR A 34 -2.89 -17.72 -21.28
N PRO A 35 -2.56 -16.42 -21.17
CA PRO A 35 -1.20 -15.99 -21.47
C PRO A 35 -0.27 -16.84 -20.61
N PRO A 36 0.85 -17.34 -21.16
CA PRO A 36 1.81 -18.09 -20.36
C PRO A 36 2.16 -17.23 -19.14
N PRO A 37 2.33 -17.83 -17.95
CA PRO A 37 2.71 -17.07 -16.77
C PRO A 37 3.99 -16.32 -17.15
N VAL A 38 3.91 -14.99 -17.18
CA VAL A 38 5.08 -14.15 -17.38
C VAL A 38 6.01 -14.52 -16.24
N ALA A 39 7.09 -15.24 -16.56
CA ALA A 39 8.09 -15.61 -15.59
C ALA A 39 8.59 -14.30 -14.98
N SER A 40 8.17 -14.03 -13.75
CA SER A 40 8.60 -12.84 -13.03
C SER A 40 10.11 -12.96 -12.89
N LEU A 41 10.87 -12.04 -13.50
CA LEU A 41 12.31 -11.98 -13.27
C LEU A 41 12.56 -12.03 -11.75
N PRO A 42 13.54 -12.83 -11.28
CA PRO A 42 13.86 -12.91 -9.85
C PRO A 42 14.04 -11.50 -9.29
N ALA A 43 13.44 -11.25 -8.13
CA ALA A 43 13.67 -9.99 -7.43
C ALA A 43 15.18 -9.87 -7.13
N PRO A 44 15.77 -8.67 -7.24
CA PRO A 44 17.17 -8.46 -6.86
C PRO A 44 17.42 -8.93 -5.43
N GLU A 45 18.52 -9.64 -5.21
CA GLU A 45 18.86 -10.15 -3.88
C GLU A 45 19.78 -9.17 -3.14
N PRO A 46 19.59 -8.95 -1.83
CA PRO A 46 20.45 -8.08 -1.06
C PRO A 46 21.81 -8.75 -0.83
N SER A 47 22.86 -7.95 -0.93
CA SER A 47 24.23 -8.29 -0.54
C SER A 47 24.66 -7.35 0.58
N PHE A 48 25.26 -7.91 1.62
CA PHE A 48 25.73 -7.17 2.78
C PHE A 48 27.26 -7.25 2.83
N THR A 49 27.92 -6.10 2.79
CA THR A 49 29.37 -5.99 2.91
C THR A 49 29.73 -5.18 4.14
N LEU A 50 30.72 -5.64 4.90
CA LEU A 50 31.22 -4.89 6.06
C LEU A 50 31.71 -3.51 5.61
N ALA A 51 31.26 -2.47 6.29
CA ALA A 51 31.67 -1.10 6.04
C ALA A 51 32.33 -0.48 7.27
N ARG A 52 33.16 0.54 7.08
CA ARG A 52 33.75 1.30 8.18
C ARG A 52 32.90 2.54 8.47
N TRP A 53 32.89 3.00 9.71
CA TRP A 53 32.23 4.26 10.09
C TRP A 53 32.74 5.45 9.28
N SER A 54 34.02 5.47 8.92
CA SER A 54 34.62 6.50 8.04
C SER A 54 34.10 6.48 6.60
N GLU A 55 33.43 5.41 6.17
CA GLU A 55 32.84 5.29 4.83
C GLU A 55 31.40 5.80 4.78
N LEU A 56 30.80 6.15 5.93
CA LEU A 56 29.47 6.76 5.98
C LEU A 56 29.60 8.27 5.73
N PRO A 57 29.08 8.79 4.60
CA PRO A 57 29.15 10.21 4.31
C PRO A 57 28.47 11.02 5.41
N GLY A 58 29.16 12.02 5.95
CA GLY A 58 28.63 12.91 6.98
C GLY A 58 28.69 12.39 8.43
N TRP A 59 29.07 11.13 8.67
CA TRP A 59 29.05 10.54 10.03
C TRP A 59 29.82 11.35 11.07
N GLY A 60 31.01 11.84 10.74
CA GLY A 60 31.83 12.62 11.67
C GLY A 60 31.24 13.97 12.08
N SER A 61 30.36 14.54 11.25
CA SER A 61 29.72 15.85 11.47
C SER A 61 28.25 15.75 11.91
N ASP A 62 27.63 14.57 11.79
CA ASP A 62 26.22 14.36 12.10
C ASP A 62 25.93 14.44 13.61
N ASP A 63 24.72 14.85 13.96
CA ASP A 63 24.27 14.90 15.36
C ASP A 63 23.69 13.55 15.80
N ALA A 64 24.58 12.64 16.19
CA ALA A 64 24.22 11.29 16.63
C ALA A 64 23.30 11.25 17.89
N ARG A 65 23.05 12.38 18.57
CA ARG A 65 22.14 12.42 19.73
C ARG A 65 20.71 12.08 19.34
N GLU A 66 20.26 12.51 18.16
CA GLU A 66 18.90 12.22 17.68
C GLU A 66 18.73 10.72 17.39
N ALA A 67 19.71 10.13 16.70
CA ALA A 67 19.80 8.70 16.45
C ALA A 67 19.84 7.89 17.75
N LEU A 68 20.66 8.31 18.73
CA LEU A 68 20.76 7.65 20.04
C LEU A 68 19.43 7.67 20.79
N GLY A 69 18.73 8.80 20.78
CA GLY A 69 17.40 8.94 21.38
C GLY A 69 16.37 8.04 20.73
N ALA A 70 16.38 7.95 19.39
CA ALA A 70 15.49 7.05 18.64
C ALA A 70 15.82 5.57 18.91
N PHE A 71 17.10 5.20 18.90
CA PHE A 71 17.55 3.83 19.19
C PHE A 71 17.13 3.39 20.60
N ARG A 72 17.28 4.26 21.61
CA ARG A 72 16.81 4.01 22.97
C ARG A 72 15.31 3.76 23.04
N ARG A 73 14.49 4.52 22.28
CA ARG A 73 13.04 4.27 22.18
C ARG A 73 12.75 2.91 21.53
N GLY A 74 13.49 2.54 20.49
CA GLY A 74 13.40 1.23 19.84
C GLY A 74 13.64 0.07 20.80
N CYS A 75 14.59 0.22 21.72
CA CYS A 75 14.92 -0.78 22.72
C CYS A 75 13.77 -1.18 23.65
N VAL A 76 12.71 -0.38 23.78
CA VAL A 76 11.48 -0.79 24.50
C VAL A 76 10.88 -2.07 23.91
N ALA A 77 10.95 -2.24 22.58
CA ALA A 77 10.44 -3.41 21.89
C ALA A 77 11.53 -4.44 21.55
N LEU A 78 12.80 -4.01 21.45
CA LEU A 78 13.90 -4.89 21.02
C LEU A 78 14.56 -5.62 22.18
N ALA A 79 14.57 -5.08 23.41
CA ALA A 79 15.39 -5.59 24.50
C ALA A 79 15.11 -7.05 24.91
N SER A 80 13.96 -7.63 24.53
CA SER A 80 13.61 -9.04 24.76
C SER A 80 13.91 -9.96 23.56
N ARG A 81 14.35 -9.42 22.43
CA ARG A 81 14.53 -10.13 21.17
C ARG A 81 16.02 -10.27 20.87
N ALA A 82 16.54 -11.49 20.72
CA ALA A 82 17.92 -11.66 20.29
C ALA A 82 18.13 -11.02 18.88
N PRO A 83 19.31 -10.42 18.59
CA PRO A 83 20.49 -10.29 19.45
C PRO A 83 20.54 -8.98 20.26
N TRP A 84 19.43 -8.25 20.40
CA TRP A 84 19.38 -6.88 20.92
C TRP A 84 19.60 -6.63 22.42
N PRO A 85 19.42 -7.58 23.37
CA PRO A 85 19.51 -7.26 24.81
C PRO A 85 20.83 -6.57 25.24
N PRO A 86 22.03 -7.00 24.77
CA PRO A 86 23.29 -6.38 25.19
C PRO A 86 23.39 -4.90 24.79
N VAL A 87 23.11 -4.57 23.52
CA VAL A 87 23.18 -3.19 23.03
C VAL A 87 22.09 -2.30 23.64
N CYS A 88 20.91 -2.86 23.93
CA CYS A 88 19.86 -2.14 24.62
C CYS A 88 20.19 -1.87 26.10
N THR A 89 20.89 -2.78 26.76
CA THR A 89 21.42 -2.55 28.12
C THR A 89 22.47 -1.44 28.09
N ALA A 90 23.36 -1.47 27.10
CA ALA A 90 24.40 -0.47 26.94
C ALA A 90 23.84 0.94 26.67
N VAL A 91 22.85 1.08 25.78
CA VAL A 91 22.28 2.42 25.48
C VAL A 91 21.54 3.00 26.68
N ALA A 92 20.96 2.16 27.54
CA ALA A 92 20.28 2.59 28.76
C ALA A 92 21.25 3.20 29.79
N ALA A 93 22.52 2.77 29.78
CA ALA A 93 23.57 3.32 30.63
C ALA A 93 24.12 4.67 30.13
N VAL A 94 23.85 5.05 28.88
CA VAL A 94 24.29 6.35 28.34
C VAL A 94 23.43 7.48 28.93
N PRO A 95 24.01 8.55 29.50
CA PRO A 95 23.24 9.66 30.05
C PRO A 95 22.28 10.29 29.03
N ALA A 96 21.13 10.81 29.49
CA ALA A 96 20.14 11.44 28.61
C ALA A 96 20.70 12.70 27.92
N GLN A 97 21.60 13.42 28.59
CA GLN A 97 22.27 14.62 28.11
C GLN A 97 23.64 14.31 27.47
N ALA A 98 23.81 13.14 26.87
CA ALA A 98 25.04 12.76 26.20
C ALA A 98 25.41 13.77 25.09
N THR A 99 26.72 14.05 24.96
CA THR A 99 27.24 14.86 23.86
C THR A 99 27.14 14.09 22.54
N ALA A 100 27.19 14.78 21.40
CA ALA A 100 27.23 14.13 20.09
C ALA A 100 28.42 13.16 19.95
N THR A 101 29.56 13.48 20.57
CA THR A 101 30.74 12.60 20.61
C THR A 101 30.47 11.33 21.40
N ALA A 102 29.84 11.42 22.58
CA ALA A 102 29.47 10.25 23.37
C ALA A 102 28.42 9.38 22.66
N ALA A 103 27.46 10.00 21.97
CA ALA A 103 26.47 9.31 21.15
C ALA A 103 27.11 8.56 19.97
N ARG A 104 28.06 9.18 19.25
CA ARG A 104 28.82 8.50 18.18
C ARG A 104 29.64 7.34 18.73
N ALA A 105 30.35 7.54 19.84
CA ALA A 105 31.17 6.50 20.46
C ALA A 105 30.33 5.27 20.87
N PHE A 106 29.08 5.47 21.32
CA PHE A 106 28.17 4.37 21.59
C PHE A 106 27.92 3.53 20.33
N PHE A 107 27.55 4.16 19.21
CA PHE A 107 27.29 3.44 17.97
C PHE A 107 28.54 2.73 17.44
N GLU A 108 29.70 3.41 17.47
CA GLU A 108 30.97 2.86 17.02
C GLU A 108 31.45 1.65 17.84
N GLN A 109 31.13 1.62 19.14
CA GLN A 109 31.49 0.53 20.02
C GLN A 109 30.54 -0.68 19.91
N TRP A 110 29.24 -0.43 19.76
CA TRP A 110 28.22 -1.47 19.90
C TRP A 110 27.63 -1.98 18.59
N LEU A 111 27.78 -1.23 17.49
CA LEU A 111 27.24 -1.59 16.18
C LEU A 111 28.34 -1.65 15.11
N GLN A 112 28.05 -2.42 14.08
CA GLN A 112 28.90 -2.58 12.90
C GLN A 112 28.12 -2.10 11.67
N PRO A 113 28.62 -1.10 10.92
CA PRO A 113 28.01 -0.71 9.66
C PRO A 113 28.13 -1.81 8.62
N TRP A 114 27.03 -2.06 7.90
CA TRP A 114 26.99 -2.92 6.73
C TRP A 114 26.46 -2.12 5.55
N ARG A 115 27.20 -2.12 4.44
CA ARG A 115 26.72 -1.58 3.17
C ARG A 115 25.81 -2.61 2.52
N VAL A 116 24.62 -2.16 2.16
CA VAL A 116 23.62 -2.97 1.46
C VAL A 116 23.64 -2.60 -0.01
N THR A 117 23.81 -3.59 -0.87
CA THR A 117 23.64 -3.48 -2.33
C THR A 117 22.64 -4.52 -2.81
N LEU A 118 22.00 -4.29 -3.95
CA LEU A 118 21.15 -5.30 -4.59
C LEU A 118 21.90 -5.93 -5.76
N ARG A 119 21.75 -7.24 -5.97
CA ARG A 119 22.29 -7.94 -7.12
C ARG A 119 21.17 -8.48 -7.99
N GLU A 120 21.17 -8.10 -9.26
CA GLU A 120 20.25 -8.66 -10.24
C GLU A 120 20.68 -10.06 -10.67
N ALA A 121 19.76 -10.82 -11.28
CA ALA A 121 20.04 -12.15 -11.82
C ALA A 121 21.17 -12.15 -12.87
N ALA A 122 21.39 -11.03 -13.56
CA ALA A 122 22.48 -10.84 -14.52
C ALA A 122 23.85 -10.55 -13.85
N GLY A 123 23.92 -10.49 -12.52
CA GLY A 123 25.14 -10.22 -11.74
C GLY A 123 25.45 -8.74 -11.51
N THR A 124 24.67 -7.83 -12.12
CA THR A 124 24.78 -6.37 -11.95
C THR A 124 24.53 -5.99 -10.49
N GLU A 125 25.42 -5.19 -9.91
CA GLU A 125 25.26 -4.61 -8.58
C GLU A 125 24.59 -3.24 -8.67
N ILE A 126 23.57 -3.04 -7.84
CA ILE A 126 22.85 -1.78 -7.66
C ILE A 126 23.20 -1.26 -6.27
N ALA A 127 23.98 -0.18 -6.23
CA ALA A 127 24.44 0.45 -4.99
C ALA A 127 23.65 1.72 -4.61
N THR A 128 22.65 2.10 -5.43
CA THR A 128 21.75 3.23 -5.17
C THR A 128 20.35 2.71 -4.80
N GLY A 129 19.71 3.41 -3.87
CA GLY A 129 18.34 3.11 -3.44
C GLY A 129 17.45 4.34 -3.55
N LEU A 130 16.14 4.12 -3.55
CA LEU A 130 15.15 5.19 -3.49
C LEU A 130 14.76 5.45 -2.03
N VAL A 131 14.99 6.67 -1.56
CA VAL A 131 14.48 7.14 -0.26
C VAL A 131 13.23 7.97 -0.51
N THR A 132 12.14 7.63 0.17
CA THR A 132 10.90 8.41 0.18
C THR A 132 10.57 8.87 1.60
N GLY A 133 9.78 9.92 1.72
CA GLY A 133 9.33 10.46 3.01
C GLY A 133 7.86 10.14 3.28
N TYR A 134 7.52 9.87 4.53
CA TYR A 134 6.16 9.78 5.03
C TYR A 134 5.99 10.75 6.21
N TYR A 135 4.75 11.10 6.54
CA TYR A 135 4.43 12.03 7.62
C TYR A 135 3.09 11.67 8.27
N GLU A 136 2.82 12.23 9.46
CA GLU A 136 1.52 12.11 10.13
C GLU A 136 0.63 13.32 9.75
N PRO A 137 -0.27 13.22 8.75
CA PRO A 137 -1.12 14.33 8.33
C PRO A 137 -2.09 14.78 9.42
N ILE A 138 -2.41 16.07 9.44
CA ILE A 138 -3.48 16.65 10.26
C ILE A 138 -4.67 16.96 9.35
N LEU A 139 -5.80 16.35 9.65
CA LEU A 139 -7.08 16.53 8.96
C LEU A 139 -8.06 17.29 9.86
N ARG A 140 -9.11 17.85 9.26
CA ARG A 140 -10.27 18.37 9.98
C ARG A 140 -11.38 17.33 9.90
N GLY A 141 -12.08 17.11 11.02
CA GLY A 141 -13.16 16.14 11.04
C GLY A 141 -14.18 16.36 12.13
N SER A 142 -15.17 15.47 12.17
CA SER A 142 -16.28 15.43 13.11
C SER A 142 -16.59 14.00 13.51
N ARG A 143 -17.15 13.81 14.71
CA ARG A 143 -17.68 12.52 15.18
C ARG A 143 -18.94 12.10 14.42
N THR A 144 -19.69 13.07 13.91
CA THR A 144 -20.93 12.84 13.17
C THR A 144 -20.83 13.44 11.77
N ARG A 145 -21.54 12.83 10.82
CA ARG A 145 -21.67 13.36 9.46
C ARG A 145 -22.43 14.69 9.51
N THR A 146 -21.76 15.79 9.17
CA THR A 146 -22.38 17.13 9.26
C THR A 146 -21.65 18.14 8.38
N GLY A 147 -22.40 19.05 7.74
CA GLY A 147 -21.84 20.11 6.90
C GLY A 147 -20.87 19.58 5.85
N ALA A 148 -19.61 20.06 5.90
CA ALA A 148 -18.54 19.62 5.01
C ALA A 148 -17.98 18.22 5.36
N PHE A 149 -18.15 17.75 6.60
CA PHE A 149 -17.62 16.46 7.08
C PHE A 149 -18.48 15.31 6.57
N THR A 150 -18.18 14.87 5.35
CA THR A 150 -18.98 13.91 4.58
C THR A 150 -18.21 12.68 4.13
N VAL A 151 -16.90 12.66 4.36
CA VAL A 151 -16.03 11.54 3.98
C VAL A 151 -15.73 10.68 5.21
N PRO A 152 -16.21 9.43 5.29
CA PRO A 152 -16.02 8.60 6.46
C PRO A 152 -14.59 8.03 6.53
N LEU A 153 -14.03 8.00 7.74
CA LEU A 153 -12.88 7.19 8.11
C LEU A 153 -13.40 5.96 8.86
N TYR A 154 -13.22 4.77 8.27
CA TYR A 154 -13.77 3.54 8.82
C TYR A 154 -12.81 2.84 9.78
N GLY A 155 -13.39 2.27 10.83
CA GLY A 155 -12.78 1.23 11.65
C GLY A 155 -12.81 -0.13 10.95
N VAL A 156 -12.21 -1.14 11.58
CA VAL A 156 -12.24 -2.51 11.05
C VAL A 156 -13.69 -3.03 11.06
N PRO A 157 -14.22 -3.50 9.92
CA PRO A 157 -15.54 -4.10 9.85
C PRO A 157 -15.63 -5.43 10.60
N ASP A 158 -16.78 -5.73 11.21
CA ASP A 158 -16.98 -7.03 11.88
C ASP A 158 -16.98 -8.21 10.92
N ASP A 159 -17.37 -7.97 9.66
CA ASP A 159 -17.46 -9.00 8.63
C ASP A 159 -16.16 -9.17 7.82
N LEU A 160 -15.11 -8.40 8.14
CA LEU A 160 -13.79 -8.55 7.52
C LEU A 160 -13.07 -9.76 8.14
N VAL A 161 -12.84 -10.79 7.33
CA VAL A 161 -12.12 -12.00 7.74
C VAL A 161 -10.71 -12.04 7.17
N THR A 162 -9.74 -12.44 8.00
CA THR A 162 -8.39 -12.82 7.56
C THR A 162 -8.45 -14.26 7.06
N ILE A 163 -7.95 -14.50 5.85
CA ILE A 163 -7.92 -15.83 5.24
C ILE A 163 -6.48 -16.34 5.33
N ASP A 164 -6.18 -17.11 6.37
CA ASP A 164 -4.89 -17.75 6.54
C ASP A 164 -4.92 -19.17 6.00
N LEU A 165 -4.50 -19.32 4.74
CA LEU A 165 -4.41 -20.61 4.06
C LEU A 165 -2.98 -20.85 3.56
N GLY A 166 -1.98 -20.21 4.17
CA GLY A 166 -0.58 -20.31 3.74
C GLY A 166 0.00 -21.72 3.88
N GLU A 167 -0.49 -22.51 4.83
CA GLU A 167 -0.08 -23.91 5.02
C GLU A 167 -0.58 -24.82 3.89
N LEU A 168 -1.82 -24.61 3.44
CA LEU A 168 -2.42 -25.40 2.36
C LEU A 168 -2.01 -24.88 0.97
N TYR A 169 -1.90 -23.56 0.81
CA TYR A 169 -1.52 -22.88 -0.41
C TYR A 169 -0.28 -22.02 -0.15
N PRO A 170 0.94 -22.56 -0.36
CA PRO A 170 2.19 -21.84 -0.11
C PRO A 170 2.30 -20.50 -0.84
N ALA A 171 1.64 -20.34 -2.00
CA ALA A 171 1.56 -19.08 -2.74
C ALA A 171 0.89 -17.94 -1.94
N LEU A 172 0.07 -18.27 -0.93
CA LEU A 172 -0.58 -17.29 -0.05
C LEU A 172 0.26 -16.99 1.21
N LYS A 173 1.42 -17.65 1.41
CA LYS A 173 2.26 -17.42 2.59
C LYS A 173 2.78 -15.97 2.60
N GLY A 174 2.32 -15.21 3.58
CA GLY A 174 2.63 -13.79 3.74
C GLY A 174 1.75 -12.84 2.92
N GLU A 175 0.79 -13.36 2.16
CA GLU A 175 -0.20 -12.53 1.47
C GLU A 175 -1.29 -12.06 2.44
N ARG A 176 -1.74 -10.82 2.25
CA ARG A 176 -2.78 -10.21 3.10
C ARG A 176 -4.17 -10.49 2.54
N VAL A 177 -4.51 -11.78 2.41
CA VAL A 177 -5.79 -12.20 1.86
C VAL A 177 -6.90 -11.84 2.85
N ARG A 178 -7.91 -11.11 2.34
CA ARG A 178 -9.07 -10.66 3.10
C ARG A 178 -10.34 -10.94 2.34
N GLY A 179 -11.41 -11.19 3.09
CA GLY A 179 -12.72 -11.41 2.51
C GLY A 179 -13.82 -11.10 3.50
N ARG A 180 -15.03 -11.52 3.15
CA ARG A 180 -16.20 -11.55 4.02
C ARG A 180 -17.02 -12.80 3.76
N LEU A 181 -17.79 -13.23 4.75
CA LEU A 181 -18.67 -14.39 4.63
C LEU A 181 -20.03 -13.97 4.05
N VAL A 182 -20.45 -14.60 2.95
CA VAL A 182 -21.79 -14.47 2.37
C VAL A 182 -22.41 -15.86 2.32
N GLY A 183 -23.33 -16.13 3.25
CA GLY A 183 -23.88 -17.46 3.47
C GLY A 183 -22.78 -18.43 3.90
N ARG A 184 -22.39 -19.35 3.01
CA ARG A 184 -21.32 -20.33 3.23
C ARG A 184 -20.08 -20.09 2.35
N LYS A 185 -19.99 -18.93 1.70
CA LYS A 185 -18.88 -18.60 0.79
C LYS A 185 -18.09 -17.42 1.34
N VAL A 186 -16.77 -17.54 1.31
CA VAL A 186 -15.89 -16.39 1.51
C VAL A 186 -15.72 -15.70 0.16
N VAL A 187 -16.02 -14.41 0.09
CA VAL A 187 -15.86 -13.57 -1.09
C VAL A 187 -14.90 -12.42 -0.79
N PRO A 188 -14.25 -11.79 -1.79
CA PRO A 188 -13.43 -10.62 -1.56
C PRO A 188 -14.20 -9.52 -0.83
N TYR A 189 -13.51 -8.78 0.04
CA TYR A 189 -14.09 -7.58 0.63
C TYR A 189 -14.31 -6.52 -0.46
N PRO A 190 -15.33 -5.64 -0.35
CA PRO A 190 -15.48 -4.53 -1.29
C PRO A 190 -14.19 -3.73 -1.51
N ASP A 191 -13.93 -3.39 -2.77
CA ASP A 191 -12.86 -2.47 -3.16
C ASP A 191 -13.25 -1.02 -2.85
N ARG A 192 -12.35 -0.08 -3.13
CA ARG A 192 -12.61 1.35 -2.89
C ARG A 192 -13.87 1.85 -3.59
N ALA A 193 -14.09 1.47 -4.85
CA ALA A 193 -15.28 1.85 -5.61
C ALA A 193 -16.57 1.25 -5.04
N GLY A 194 -16.53 -0.01 -4.59
CA GLY A 194 -17.66 -0.62 -3.88
C GLY A 194 -17.97 0.13 -2.59
N ILE A 195 -16.94 0.46 -1.79
CA ILE A 195 -17.09 1.16 -0.52
C ILE A 195 -17.64 2.58 -0.71
N SER A 196 -17.10 3.36 -1.66
CA SER A 196 -17.60 4.72 -1.97
C SER A 196 -19.04 4.71 -2.46
N ARG A 197 -19.45 3.65 -3.20
CA ARG A 197 -20.80 3.49 -3.77
C ARG A 197 -21.79 2.78 -2.84
N GLY A 198 -21.51 2.75 -1.54
CA GLY A 198 -22.47 2.33 -0.51
C GLY A 198 -22.36 0.88 -0.04
N GLN A 199 -21.34 0.14 -0.48
CA GLN A 199 -20.96 -1.16 0.11
C GLN A 199 -19.96 -1.01 1.26
N GLY A 200 -19.78 0.22 1.78
CA GLY A 200 -18.96 0.48 2.96
C GLY A 200 -19.49 -0.17 4.24
N PRO A 201 -18.63 -0.35 5.25
CA PRO A 201 -19.00 -0.97 6.51
C PRO A 201 -19.85 -0.02 7.36
N LYS A 202 -21.17 -0.10 7.17
CA LYS A 202 -22.14 0.76 7.86
C LYS A 202 -22.02 0.62 9.39
N GLY A 203 -22.00 1.74 10.10
CA GLY A 203 -21.90 1.77 11.57
C GLY A 203 -20.48 1.58 12.09
N ARG A 204 -19.48 1.54 11.21
CA ARG A 204 -18.06 1.45 11.55
C ARG A 204 -17.31 2.74 11.24
N GLU A 205 -18.00 3.85 11.04
CA GLU A 205 -17.40 5.17 10.88
C GLU A 205 -16.83 5.66 12.22
N LEU A 206 -15.52 5.90 12.28
CA LEU A 206 -14.86 6.49 13.46
C LEU A 206 -15.03 8.01 13.48
N LEU A 207 -14.84 8.62 12.31
CA LEU A 207 -14.83 10.06 12.07
C LEU A 207 -15.29 10.36 10.65
N TRP A 208 -15.74 11.59 10.43
CA TRP A 208 -16.05 12.15 9.12
C TRP A 208 -15.12 13.33 8.85
N VAL A 209 -14.40 13.32 7.73
CA VAL A 209 -13.47 14.39 7.33
C VAL A 209 -14.04 15.19 6.16
N ASP A 210 -13.47 16.38 5.93
CA ASP A 210 -13.94 17.36 4.94
C ASP A 210 -13.34 17.19 3.54
N SER A 211 -12.37 16.29 3.37
CA SER A 211 -11.62 16.13 2.13
C SER A 211 -11.37 14.67 1.78
N ALA A 212 -11.93 14.23 0.65
CA ALA A 212 -11.69 12.89 0.10
C ALA A 212 -10.23 12.68 -0.32
N ILE A 213 -9.57 13.76 -0.77
CA ILE A 213 -8.15 13.74 -1.12
C ILE A 213 -7.33 13.48 0.15
N ASP A 214 -7.60 14.20 1.24
CA ASP A 214 -6.85 14.02 2.48
C ASP A 214 -7.13 12.67 3.13
N ALA A 215 -8.37 12.18 3.09
CA ALA A 215 -8.70 10.83 3.52
C ALA A 215 -7.92 9.76 2.72
N PHE A 216 -7.80 9.92 1.40
CA PHE A 216 -7.04 9.02 0.55
C PHE A 216 -5.55 9.02 0.90
N PHE A 217 -4.94 10.20 1.02
CA PHE A 217 -3.52 10.29 1.37
C PHE A 217 -3.26 9.85 2.82
N LEU A 218 -4.19 10.05 3.75
CA LEU A 218 -4.13 9.46 5.10
C LEU A 218 -4.00 7.93 5.03
N GLN A 219 -4.76 7.27 4.14
CA GLN A 219 -4.66 5.81 3.96
C GLN A 219 -3.30 5.39 3.39
N ILE A 220 -2.67 6.20 2.53
CA ILE A 220 -1.31 5.96 2.05
C ILE A 220 -0.29 6.08 3.20
N GLN A 221 -0.44 7.10 4.05
CA GLN A 221 0.46 7.32 5.19
C GLN A 221 0.23 6.28 6.32
N GLY A 222 -0.98 5.72 6.42
CA GLY A 222 -1.36 4.71 7.40
C GLY A 222 -1.68 5.25 8.80
N SER A 223 -1.33 6.50 9.12
CA SER A 223 -1.68 7.16 10.38
C SER A 223 -1.83 8.66 10.20
N GLY A 224 -2.57 9.31 11.10
CA GLY A 224 -2.79 10.75 11.07
C GLY A 224 -3.51 11.26 12.31
N ARG A 225 -3.75 12.56 12.35
CA ARG A 225 -4.49 13.23 13.42
C ARG A 225 -5.69 13.95 12.84
N VAL A 226 -6.80 13.91 13.55
CA VAL A 226 -8.02 14.63 13.17
C VAL A 226 -8.34 15.65 14.24
N ARG A 227 -8.38 16.93 13.84
CA ARG A 227 -8.83 18.03 14.68
C ARG A 227 -10.35 18.15 14.58
N LEU A 228 -11.00 18.00 15.72
CA LEU A 228 -12.45 18.12 15.89
C LEU A 228 -12.87 19.59 16.08
N PRO A 229 -14.17 19.93 15.93
CA PRO A 229 -14.64 21.30 16.03
C PRO A 229 -14.52 21.88 17.45
N ASP A 230 -14.50 21.04 18.48
CA ASP A 230 -14.28 21.41 19.88
C ASP A 230 -12.79 21.64 20.24
N GLY A 231 -11.89 21.47 19.27
CA GLY A 231 -10.45 21.60 19.45
C GLY A 231 -9.75 20.30 19.88
N GLN A 232 -10.49 19.23 20.20
CA GLN A 232 -9.90 17.94 20.51
C GLN A 232 -9.15 17.39 19.28
N VAL A 233 -8.02 16.73 19.53
CA VAL A 233 -7.25 16.02 18.50
C VAL A 233 -7.33 14.53 18.77
N VAL A 234 -7.78 13.79 17.76
CA VAL A 234 -7.86 12.33 17.79
C VAL A 234 -6.77 11.78 16.89
N ARG A 235 -5.93 10.87 17.41
CA ARG A 235 -5.00 10.11 16.57
C ARG A 235 -5.71 8.90 15.99
N ILE A 236 -5.53 8.72 14.69
CA ILE A 236 -6.07 7.60 13.92
C ILE A 236 -4.88 6.80 13.38
N ALA A 237 -4.82 5.53 13.73
CA ALA A 237 -3.72 4.63 13.40
C ALA A 237 -4.21 3.46 12.55
N TYR A 238 -3.33 2.93 11.70
CA TYR A 238 -3.55 1.75 10.88
C TYR A 238 -4.09 0.58 11.73
N ALA A 239 -5.17 -0.06 11.27
CA ALA A 239 -5.72 -1.26 11.91
C ALA A 239 -5.72 -2.47 10.97
N ASP A 240 -6.31 -2.36 9.78
CA ASP A 240 -6.24 -3.42 8.76
C ASP A 240 -6.47 -2.85 7.35
N VAL A 241 -6.58 -3.72 6.34
CA VAL A 241 -6.83 -3.38 4.94
C VAL A 241 -7.92 -4.30 4.36
N ASN A 242 -8.61 -3.87 3.31
CA ASN A 242 -9.61 -4.69 2.60
C ASN A 242 -9.02 -5.85 1.75
N GLY A 243 -7.69 -6.00 1.71
CA GLY A 243 -6.97 -7.08 1.01
C GLY A 243 -6.76 -6.88 -0.49
N HIS A 244 -7.26 -5.80 -1.08
CA HIS A 244 -6.98 -5.47 -2.48
C HIS A 244 -5.57 -4.90 -2.67
N PRO A 245 -4.90 -5.18 -3.80
CA PRO A 245 -3.57 -4.66 -4.07
C PRO A 245 -3.59 -3.13 -4.22
N TYR A 246 -2.53 -2.49 -3.75
CA TYR A 246 -2.36 -1.05 -3.95
C TYR A 246 -2.01 -0.74 -5.42
N ARG A 247 -2.69 0.25 -6.01
CA ARG A 247 -2.35 0.82 -7.32
C ARG A 247 -2.03 2.31 -7.17
N ALA A 248 -0.84 2.73 -7.59
CA ALA A 248 -0.44 4.13 -7.51
C ALA A 248 -1.25 5.00 -8.48
N ILE A 249 -2.02 5.96 -7.95
CA ILE A 249 -2.84 6.85 -8.79
C ILE A 249 -2.00 7.81 -9.66
N GLY A 250 -0.77 8.12 -9.25
CA GLY A 250 0.17 8.86 -10.10
C GLY A 250 0.45 8.13 -11.41
N ARG A 251 0.66 6.81 -11.35
CA ARG A 251 0.82 5.97 -12.54
C ARG A 251 -0.44 5.96 -13.41
N VAL A 252 -1.63 5.92 -12.80
CA VAL A 252 -2.90 6.00 -13.53
C VAL A 252 -3.04 7.32 -14.29
N LEU A 253 -2.65 8.44 -13.68
CA LEU A 253 -2.66 9.75 -14.34
C LEU A 253 -1.69 9.79 -15.52
N VAL A 254 -0.49 9.22 -15.36
CA VAL A 254 0.52 9.13 -16.43
C VAL A 254 0.06 8.24 -17.58
N GLU A 255 -0.45 7.04 -17.28
CA GLU A 255 -0.97 6.09 -18.28
C GLU A 255 -2.11 6.68 -19.13
N ARG A 256 -2.88 7.61 -18.54
CA ARG A 256 -3.97 8.32 -19.21
C ARG A 256 -3.55 9.62 -19.91
N GLY A 257 -2.27 9.98 -19.85
CA GLY A 257 -1.77 11.24 -20.41
C GLY A 257 -2.25 12.50 -19.68
N LEU A 258 -2.73 12.36 -18.44
CA LEU A 258 -3.29 13.46 -17.64
C LEU A 258 -2.24 14.21 -16.83
N LEU A 259 -1.08 13.58 -16.60
CA LEU A 259 0.06 14.15 -15.90
C LEU A 259 1.36 13.56 -16.45
N PRO A 260 2.40 14.36 -16.74
CA PRO A 260 3.71 13.82 -17.10
C PRO A 260 4.32 13.00 -15.97
N LEU A 261 5.13 11.99 -16.31
CA LEU A 261 5.79 11.13 -15.32
C LEU A 261 6.65 11.93 -14.34
N ALA A 262 7.41 12.91 -14.84
CA ALA A 262 8.24 13.79 -14.02
C ALA A 262 7.43 14.60 -13.00
N ASP A 263 6.14 14.82 -13.28
CA ASP A 263 5.23 15.60 -12.44
C ASP A 263 4.39 14.73 -11.51
N ALA A 264 4.51 13.39 -11.53
CA ALA A 264 3.71 12.45 -10.75
C ALA A 264 4.10 12.42 -9.24
N THR A 265 4.29 13.60 -8.64
CA THR A 265 4.61 13.79 -7.23
C THR A 265 3.34 13.97 -6.39
N ALA A 266 3.40 13.66 -5.10
CA ALA A 266 2.24 13.79 -4.21
C ALA A 266 1.61 15.21 -4.20
N PRO A 267 2.38 16.32 -4.14
CA PRO A 267 1.82 17.67 -4.24
C PRO A 267 1.09 17.93 -5.57
N ASN A 268 1.69 17.54 -6.69
CA ASN A 268 1.11 17.76 -8.01
C ASN A 268 -0.15 16.91 -8.24
N ILE A 269 -0.15 15.65 -7.78
CA ILE A 269 -1.32 14.77 -7.81
C ILE A 269 -2.46 15.39 -6.99
N ARG A 270 -2.18 15.93 -5.79
CA ARG A 270 -3.18 16.63 -4.97
C ARG A 270 -3.75 17.85 -5.69
N ALA A 271 -2.89 18.68 -6.28
CA ALA A 271 -3.31 19.85 -7.04
C ALA A 271 -4.19 19.45 -8.25
N TRP A 272 -3.81 18.41 -8.97
CA TRP A 272 -4.59 17.90 -10.10
C TRP A 272 -5.98 17.42 -9.67
N LEU A 273 -6.07 16.61 -8.59
CA LEU A 273 -7.35 16.13 -8.05
C LEU A 273 -8.24 17.27 -7.53
N ALA A 274 -7.65 18.31 -6.97
CA ALA A 274 -8.36 19.51 -6.53
C ALA A 274 -8.97 20.26 -7.73
N ALA A 275 -8.20 20.43 -8.81
CA ALA A 275 -8.61 21.11 -10.03
C ALA A 275 -9.63 20.32 -10.89
N HIS A 276 -9.71 18.99 -10.74
CA HIS A 276 -10.58 18.12 -11.55
C HIS A 276 -11.62 17.38 -10.71
N PRO A 277 -12.57 18.07 -10.05
CA PRO A 277 -13.53 17.44 -9.14
C PRO A 277 -14.41 16.38 -9.81
N GLN A 278 -14.70 16.52 -11.11
CA GLN A 278 -15.53 15.55 -11.84
C GLN A 278 -14.82 14.22 -12.12
N GLN A 279 -13.49 14.22 -12.19
CA GLN A 279 -12.67 13.01 -12.42
C GLN A 279 -12.03 12.47 -11.14
N ARG A 280 -12.08 13.26 -10.05
CA ARG A 280 -11.44 12.93 -8.78
C ARG A 280 -11.82 11.54 -8.29
N GLU A 281 -13.12 11.25 -8.21
CA GLU A 281 -13.59 9.99 -7.66
C GLU A 281 -13.06 8.80 -8.48
N GLU A 282 -13.16 8.87 -9.81
CA GLU A 282 -12.67 7.82 -10.70
C GLU A 282 -11.16 7.56 -10.53
N ILE A 283 -10.36 8.62 -10.39
CA ILE A 283 -8.91 8.49 -10.19
C ILE A 283 -8.60 7.91 -8.81
N LEU A 284 -9.31 8.32 -7.76
CA LEU A 284 -9.14 7.74 -6.42
C LEU A 284 -9.54 6.26 -6.41
N GLU A 285 -10.68 5.92 -7.00
CA GLU A 285 -11.24 4.56 -7.14
C GLU A 285 -10.34 3.62 -7.95
N ALA A 286 -9.46 4.13 -8.81
CA ALA A 286 -8.47 3.32 -9.52
C ALA A 286 -7.50 2.58 -8.57
N ASN A 287 -7.37 3.03 -7.32
CA ASN A 287 -6.75 2.29 -6.24
C ASN A 287 -7.81 1.47 -5.48
N PRO A 288 -7.90 0.13 -5.65
CA PRO A 288 -8.94 -0.66 -5.01
C PRO A 288 -8.69 -0.91 -3.51
N SER A 289 -7.46 -0.69 -3.04
CA SER A 289 -7.08 -0.91 -1.64
C SER A 289 -7.70 0.13 -0.71
N VAL A 290 -8.25 -0.28 0.42
CA VAL A 290 -8.78 0.62 1.46
C VAL A 290 -8.21 0.21 2.81
N VAL A 291 -7.65 1.19 3.52
CA VAL A 291 -7.15 1.04 4.88
C VAL A 291 -8.26 1.34 5.88
N PHE A 292 -8.40 0.45 6.86
CA PHE A 292 -9.22 0.61 8.05
C PHE A 292 -8.35 1.03 9.23
N PHE A 293 -8.92 1.83 10.12
CA PHE A 293 -8.19 2.45 11.21
C PHE A 293 -8.70 2.05 12.59
N ARG A 294 -7.98 2.50 13.61
CA ARG A 294 -8.41 2.52 15.01
C ARG A 294 -8.03 3.86 15.62
N GLU A 295 -8.78 4.30 16.61
CA GLU A 295 -8.36 5.40 17.46
C GLU A 295 -7.21 4.96 18.36
N GLU A 296 -6.25 5.85 18.54
CA GLU A 296 -5.16 5.67 19.49
C GLU A 296 -5.11 6.86 20.44
N PRO A 297 -4.97 6.63 21.76
CA PRO A 297 -4.78 7.72 22.71
C PRO A 297 -3.57 8.59 22.34
N LEU A 298 -3.76 9.90 22.37
CA LEU A 298 -2.71 10.90 22.16
C LEU A 298 -2.51 11.73 23.45
N PRO A 299 -1.88 11.17 24.50
CA PRO A 299 -1.70 11.88 25.76
C PRO A 299 -0.72 13.04 25.63
N ASP A 300 0.26 12.94 24.72
CA ASP A 300 1.21 14.01 24.41
C ASP A 300 1.21 14.28 22.89
N PRO A 301 0.87 15.50 22.45
CA PRO A 301 0.87 15.86 21.04
C PRO A 301 2.26 15.84 20.39
N ASN A 302 3.35 15.81 21.15
CA ASN A 302 4.70 15.76 20.60
C ASN A 302 5.16 14.33 20.26
N VAL A 303 4.44 13.31 20.73
CA VAL A 303 4.75 11.91 20.45
C VAL A 303 4.32 11.58 19.02
N GLY A 304 5.20 11.00 18.20
CA GLY A 304 4.87 10.55 16.83
C GLY A 304 3.96 9.32 16.78
N PRO A 305 3.51 8.90 15.58
CA PRO A 305 2.74 7.66 15.42
C PRO A 305 3.62 6.44 15.72
N LYS A 306 3.01 5.29 16.03
CA LYS A 306 3.76 4.04 16.20
C LYS A 306 4.14 3.43 14.85
N GLY A 307 5.40 3.04 14.70
CA GLY A 307 5.88 2.29 13.54
C GLY A 307 5.57 0.79 13.64
N SER A 308 6.10 0.01 12.70
CA SER A 308 5.99 -1.46 12.67
C SER A 308 6.54 -2.15 13.94
N LEU A 309 7.49 -1.52 14.62
CA LEU A 309 8.05 -1.98 15.88
C LEU A 309 7.14 -1.72 17.10
N GLY A 310 6.00 -1.04 16.91
CA GLY A 310 5.04 -0.74 17.97
C GLY A 310 5.46 0.38 18.93
N VAL A 311 6.55 1.09 18.62
CA VAL A 311 7.04 2.24 19.40
C VAL A 311 6.87 3.54 18.61
N PRO A 312 6.72 4.71 19.29
CA PRO A 312 6.58 6.00 18.63
C PRO A 312 7.80 6.39 17.79
N LEU A 313 7.50 6.92 16.61
CA LEU A 313 8.48 7.40 15.64
C LEU A 313 9.05 8.77 16.04
N THR A 314 10.30 8.99 15.66
CA THR A 314 11.02 10.26 15.88
C THR A 314 11.09 11.00 14.55
N ALA A 315 10.65 12.26 14.52
CA ALA A 315 10.74 13.06 13.30
C ALA A 315 12.20 13.20 12.84
N GLY A 316 12.44 13.13 11.53
CA GLY A 316 13.77 13.34 10.93
C GLY A 316 14.76 12.19 11.08
N VAL A 317 14.54 11.25 12.00
CA VAL A 317 15.48 10.15 12.26
C VAL A 317 15.04 8.86 11.56
N LEU A 318 15.88 8.38 10.65
CA LEU A 318 15.75 7.04 10.07
C LEU A 318 16.19 5.99 11.12
N GLY A 319 15.24 5.33 11.77
CA GLY A 319 15.49 4.19 12.67
C GLY A 319 15.13 2.85 12.02
N GLU A 320 15.22 1.75 12.78
CA GLU A 320 14.73 0.40 12.42
C GLU A 320 13.22 0.32 12.12
N HIS A 321 12.53 1.46 12.15
CA HIS A 321 11.12 1.61 11.87
C HIS A 321 10.80 1.78 10.38
N GLN A 322 11.79 1.61 9.51
CA GLN A 322 11.53 1.57 8.08
C GLN A 322 10.64 0.36 7.74
N SER A 323 9.65 0.59 6.88
CA SER A 323 9.06 -0.47 6.08
C SER A 323 10.09 -0.92 5.04
N ILE A 324 11.13 -1.62 5.49
CA ILE A 324 12.12 -2.25 4.61
C ILE A 324 11.42 -3.44 3.98
N GLU A 325 11.45 -3.56 2.66
CA GLU A 325 11.02 -4.78 1.98
C GLU A 325 11.86 -5.94 2.54
N PRO A 326 11.27 -6.95 3.21
CA PRO A 326 12.06 -8.03 3.75
C PRO A 326 12.51 -8.90 2.58
N ALA A 327 13.73 -8.65 2.10
CA ALA A 327 14.41 -9.62 1.27
C ALA A 327 14.70 -10.89 2.09
N PRO A 328 14.71 -12.08 1.46
CA PRO A 328 15.03 -13.32 2.16
C PRO A 328 16.50 -13.31 2.61
N VAL A 329 16.77 -12.86 3.84
CA VAL A 329 18.08 -13.03 4.46
C VAL A 329 18.16 -14.47 5.00
N ARG A 330 19.02 -15.30 4.40
CA ARG A 330 19.48 -16.54 5.03
C ARG A 330 20.76 -16.22 5.82
N VAL A 331 20.70 -16.36 7.15
CA VAL A 331 21.90 -16.41 8.01
C VAL A 331 21.94 -17.80 8.63
N GLY A 332 22.62 -18.74 7.98
CA GLY A 332 22.66 -20.16 8.40
C GLY A 332 21.32 -20.90 8.29
N ASP A 333 21.32 -22.19 8.65
CA ASP A 333 20.22 -23.16 8.43
C ASP A 333 18.99 -22.98 9.37
N ARG A 334 18.65 -21.76 9.80
CA ARG A 334 17.43 -21.52 10.60
C ARG A 334 16.61 -20.34 10.06
N GLU A 335 15.44 -20.68 9.53
CA GLU A 335 14.37 -19.75 9.16
C GLU A 335 13.82 -19.10 10.43
N VAL A 336 13.99 -17.78 10.60
CA VAL A 336 13.38 -17.01 11.69
C VAL A 336 12.01 -16.50 11.24
N ASP A 337 11.00 -16.76 12.08
CA ASP A 337 9.58 -16.45 11.90
C ASP A 337 9.32 -15.02 11.41
N ARG A 338 8.57 -14.91 10.30
CA ARG A 338 8.26 -13.68 9.57
C ARG A 338 6.88 -13.16 9.99
N ARG A 339 6.83 -12.31 11.02
CA ARG A 339 5.70 -11.41 11.26
C ARG A 339 6.09 -9.96 11.03
N THR A 340 6.24 -9.56 9.76
CA THR A 340 6.23 -8.13 9.40
C THR A 340 5.62 -7.91 8.01
N HIS A 341 4.74 -6.93 7.97
CA HIS A 341 3.83 -6.50 6.91
C HIS A 341 4.49 -6.31 5.53
N ARG A 342 3.93 -6.94 4.50
CA ARG A 342 4.18 -6.65 3.08
C ARG A 342 3.27 -5.51 2.62
N GLN A 343 3.86 -4.46 2.05
CA GLN A 343 3.20 -3.61 1.06
C GLN A 343 4.28 -3.10 0.09
N LEU A 344 4.40 -3.79 -1.04
CA LEU A 344 5.31 -3.47 -2.15
C LEU A 344 4.58 -2.57 -3.14
N ALA A 345 5.28 -1.56 -3.66
CA ALA A 345 4.95 -0.93 -4.94
C ALA A 345 6.25 -0.67 -5.69
N ARG A 346 6.59 -1.61 -6.57
CA ARG A 346 7.61 -1.49 -7.63
C ARG A 346 7.19 -0.34 -8.56
N ILE A 347 8.04 0.68 -8.70
CA ILE A 347 7.99 1.62 -9.83
C ILE A 347 9.30 1.45 -10.56
N ASP A 348 9.29 0.59 -11.58
CA ASP A 348 10.26 0.70 -12.68
C ASP A 348 9.83 1.87 -13.58
N ARG A 349 10.87 2.52 -14.11
CA ARG A 349 10.91 3.81 -14.85
C ARG A 349 9.68 4.20 -15.66
#